data_AF-A0A6C9EFB5-F1
#
_entry.id   AF-A0A6C9EFB5-F1
#
_cell.length_a   1.000
_cell.length_b   1.000
_cell.length_c   1.000
_cell.angle_alpha   90.00
_cell.angle_beta   90.00
_cell.angle_gamma   90.00
#
_symmetry.space_group_name_H-M   'P 1'
#
loop_
_entity.id
_entity.type
_entity.pdbx_description
1 polymer ?
#
loop_
_entity_poly.entity_id
_entity_poly.type
_entity_poly.pdbx_seq_one_letter_code
_entity_poly.pdbx_strand_id
1 'polypeptide(L)'
;MTSAVDGLKQRFMDMSQPDDDGVYRNGATKRKARTELAMQCLTELWNAACKDVSFPVPDSGIGFAAVGSLARGQLGPSSDLDLVIIYEPRTLNDQQLNELANKLWYPLWDSGLD
;
A
#
# COMPACT_ATOMS: atom_id res chain seq x y z
N MET A 1 15.65 8.34 1.88
CA MET A 1 14.67 8.85 0.90
C MET A 1 13.30 8.61 1.50
N THR A 2 12.39 9.57 1.37
CA THR A 2 11.01 9.44 1.85
C THR A 2 10.27 8.41 0.99
N SER A 3 9.62 7.42 1.60
CA SER A 3 8.77 6.45 0.91
C SER A 3 7.38 7.02 0.66
N ALA A 4 6.70 6.58 -0.41
CA ALA A 4 5.32 6.98 -0.70
C ALA A 4 4.34 6.61 0.41
N VAL A 5 4.68 5.60 1.21
CA VAL A 5 3.88 5.11 2.35
C VAL A 5 4.26 5.74 3.69
N ASP A 6 5.25 6.65 3.75
CA ASP A 6 5.63 7.28 5.02
C ASP A 6 4.44 8.01 5.66
N GLY A 7 4.22 7.75 6.95
CA GLY A 7 3.15 8.39 7.73
C GLY A 7 1.73 8.06 7.27
N LEU A 8 1.53 6.95 6.56
CA LEU A 8 0.24 6.60 5.95
C LEU A 8 -0.89 6.47 6.99
N LYS A 9 -0.60 5.92 8.18
CA LYS A 9 -1.57 5.88 9.29
C LYS A 9 -2.05 7.27 9.68
N GLN A 10 -1.13 8.22 9.87
CA GLN A 10 -1.50 9.59 10.25
C GLN A 10 -2.38 10.23 9.17
N ARG A 11 -2.03 10.05 7.89
CA ARG A 11 -2.82 10.56 6.76
C ARG A 11 -4.22 9.97 6.73
N PHE A 12 -4.38 8.67 7.02
CA PHE A 12 -5.71 8.06 7.17
C PHE A 12 -6.50 8.65 8.35
N MET A 13 -5.84 8.91 9.48
CA MET A 13 -6.47 9.54 10.65
C MET A 13 -6.92 10.96 10.34
N ASP A 14 -6.10 11.76 9.65
CA ASP A 14 -6.42 13.13 9.26
C ASP A 14 -7.66 13.18 8.35
N MET A 15 -7.76 12.26 7.39
CA MET A 15 -8.93 12.12 6.51
C MET A 15 -10.20 11.64 7.23
N SER A 16 -10.06 11.18 8.47
CA SER A 16 -11.12 10.53 9.24
C SER A 16 -11.61 11.37 10.42
N GLN A 17 -11.09 12.59 10.58
CA GLN A 17 -11.52 13.49 11.64
C GLN A 17 -13.03 13.77 11.58
N PRO A 18 -13.69 13.97 12.72
CA PRO A 18 -15.06 14.47 12.74
C PRO A 18 -15.13 15.88 12.15
N ASP A 19 -16.34 16.34 11.85
CA ASP A 19 -16.57 17.75 11.51
C ASP A 19 -16.37 18.63 12.77
N ASP A 20 -16.36 19.96 12.63
CA ASP A 20 -16.07 20.90 13.73
C ASP A 20 -17.01 20.74 14.95
N ASP A 21 -18.21 20.20 14.74
CA ASP A 21 -19.19 19.91 15.79
C ASP A 21 -18.97 18.54 16.47
N GLY A 22 -17.87 17.85 16.14
CA GLY A 22 -17.52 16.54 16.68
C GLY A 22 -18.29 15.37 16.07
N VAL A 23 -19.16 15.60 15.08
CA VAL A 23 -19.98 14.55 14.47
C VAL A 23 -19.28 13.95 13.25
N TYR A 24 -19.28 12.62 13.17
CA TYR A 24 -18.76 11.90 12.02
C TYR A 24 -19.79 11.85 10.88
N ARG A 25 -19.55 12.62 9.82
CA ARG A 25 -20.35 12.58 8.59
C ARG A 25 -19.54 12.07 7.39
N ASN A 26 -20.25 11.82 6.28
CA ASN A 26 -19.66 11.50 4.97
C ASN A 26 -18.76 10.26 4.93
N GLY A 27 -19.09 9.23 5.73
CA GLY A 27 -18.26 8.04 5.89
C GLY A 27 -17.95 7.30 4.58
N ALA A 28 -18.88 7.25 3.62
CA ALA A 28 -18.63 6.66 2.30
C ALA A 28 -17.56 7.42 1.52
N THR A 29 -17.64 8.75 1.48
CA THR A 29 -16.64 9.61 0.84
C THR A 29 -15.27 9.48 1.52
N LYS A 30 -15.24 9.48 2.85
CA LYS A 30 -13.98 9.31 3.61
C LYS A 30 -13.33 7.93 3.35
N ARG A 31 -14.13 6.83 3.30
CA ARG A 31 -13.64 5.49 2.92
C ARG A 31 -13.08 5.45 1.50
N LYS A 32 -13.79 6.05 0.54
CA LYS A 32 -13.34 6.15 -0.85
C LYS A 32 -12.00 6.88 -0.93
N ALA A 33 -11.90 8.05 -0.30
CA ALA A 33 -10.69 8.85 -0.33
C ALA A 33 -9.48 8.11 0.30
N ARG A 34 -9.66 7.41 1.43
CA ARG A 34 -8.59 6.58 2.01
C ARG A 34 -8.17 5.43 1.09
N THR A 35 -9.15 4.78 0.45
CA THR A 35 -8.88 3.70 -0.52
C THR A 35 -8.06 4.23 -1.70
N GLU A 36 -8.45 5.37 -2.28
CA GLU A 36 -7.74 6.02 -3.39
C GLU A 36 -6.31 6.40 -2.98
N LEU A 37 -6.16 7.00 -1.79
CA LEU A 37 -4.85 7.34 -1.24
C LEU A 37 -3.96 6.10 -1.07
N ALA A 38 -4.49 5.03 -0.49
CA ALA A 38 -3.74 3.78 -0.28
C ALA A 38 -3.29 3.18 -1.61
N MET A 39 -4.19 3.07 -2.59
CA MET A 39 -3.88 2.55 -3.92
C MET A 39 -2.82 3.39 -4.64
N GLN A 40 -2.89 4.72 -4.52
CA GLN A 40 -1.87 5.62 -5.07
C GLN A 40 -0.50 5.36 -4.42
N CYS A 41 -0.42 5.33 -3.08
CA CYS A 41 0.85 5.13 -2.37
C CYS A 41 1.45 3.75 -2.68
N LEU A 42 0.64 2.70 -2.76
CA LEU A 42 1.10 1.35 -3.13
C LEU A 42 1.57 1.27 -4.58
N THR A 43 0.94 2.01 -5.50
CA THR A 43 1.38 2.10 -6.90
C THR A 43 2.74 2.80 -7.00
N GLU A 44 2.92 3.91 -6.28
CA GLU A 44 4.20 4.63 -6.22
C GLU A 44 5.30 3.78 -5.56
N LEU A 45 4.97 3.06 -4.47
CA LEU A 45 5.88 2.14 -3.80
C LEU A 45 6.31 0.98 -4.73
N TRP A 46 5.37 0.36 -5.46
CA TRP A 46 5.68 -0.67 -6.45
C TRP A 46 6.66 -0.15 -7.50
N ASN A 47 6.37 1.02 -8.09
CA ASN A 47 7.22 1.62 -9.11
C ASN A 47 8.62 1.97 -8.59
N ALA A 48 8.74 2.41 -7.34
CA ALA A 48 10.02 2.66 -6.71
C ALA A 48 10.78 1.35 -6.45
N ALA A 49 10.12 0.34 -5.89
CA ALA A 49 10.71 -0.96 -5.62
C ALA A 49 11.23 -1.64 -6.90
N CYS A 50 10.48 -1.59 -8.00
CA CYS A 50 10.93 -2.11 -9.30
C CYS A 50 12.18 -1.40 -9.86
N LYS A 51 12.42 -0.13 -9.51
CA LYS A 51 13.60 0.63 -9.92
C LYS A 51 14.81 0.40 -9.03
N ASP A 52 14.56 0.09 -7.75
CA ASP A 52 15.58 0.02 -6.70
C ASP A 52 16.20 -1.38 -6.52
N VAL A 53 15.66 -2.39 -7.19
CA VAL A 53 16.24 -3.75 -7.22
C VAL A 53 17.39 -3.86 -8.23
N SER A 54 18.25 -4.85 -8.03
CA SER A 54 19.47 -5.09 -8.83
C SER A 54 19.23 -5.69 -10.22
N PHE A 55 17.97 -5.88 -10.63
CA PHE A 55 17.58 -6.54 -11.87
C PHE A 55 16.34 -5.87 -12.50
N PRO A 56 16.12 -5.98 -13.82
CA PRO A 56 14.88 -5.48 -14.42
C PRO A 56 13.70 -6.36 -14.01
N VAL A 57 12.69 -5.77 -13.34
CA VAL A 57 11.44 -6.47 -13.02
C VAL A 57 10.62 -6.63 -14.31
N PRO A 58 10.14 -7.85 -14.65
CA PRO A 58 9.30 -8.07 -15.83
C PRO A 58 7.94 -7.38 -15.74
N ASP A 59 7.43 -6.89 -16.88
CA ASP A 59 6.11 -6.24 -16.97
C ASP A 59 4.92 -7.21 -16.82
N SER A 60 5.17 -8.52 -16.81
CA SER A 60 4.15 -9.57 -16.72
C SER A 60 4.66 -10.76 -15.91
N GLY A 61 3.73 -11.56 -15.36
CA GLY A 61 4.07 -12.74 -14.56
C GLY A 61 4.52 -12.41 -13.14
N ILE A 62 4.36 -11.16 -12.70
CA ILE A 62 4.45 -10.73 -11.31
C ILE A 62 3.47 -9.57 -11.06
N GLY A 63 2.89 -9.51 -9.86
CA GLY A 63 2.00 -8.44 -9.46
C GLY A 63 1.91 -8.27 -7.95
N PHE A 64 1.58 -7.06 -7.54
CA PHE A 64 1.36 -6.67 -6.15
C PHE A 64 -0.10 -6.32 -5.96
N ALA A 65 -0.82 -7.13 -5.19
CA ALA A 65 -2.27 -7.07 -5.10
C ALA A 65 -2.72 -6.72 -3.68
N ALA A 66 -3.69 -5.81 -3.63
CA ALA A 66 -4.48 -5.56 -2.44
C ALA A 66 -5.56 -6.65 -2.29
N VAL A 67 -5.73 -7.13 -1.06
CA VAL A 67 -6.85 -7.98 -0.66
C VAL A 67 -7.61 -7.32 0.50
N GLY A 68 -8.50 -8.05 1.15
CA GLY A 68 -9.14 -7.57 2.38
C GLY A 68 -9.98 -6.30 2.19
N SER A 69 -9.91 -5.40 3.18
CA SER A 69 -10.75 -4.19 3.24
C SER A 69 -10.40 -3.17 2.15
N LEU A 70 -9.11 -3.06 1.79
CA LEU A 70 -8.63 -2.21 0.71
C LEU A 70 -9.23 -2.64 -0.64
N ALA A 71 -9.17 -3.93 -0.95
CA ALA A 71 -9.74 -4.47 -2.20
C ALA A 71 -11.26 -4.25 -2.32
N ARG A 72 -11.98 -4.17 -1.19
CA ARG A 72 -13.43 -3.89 -1.15
C ARG A 72 -13.76 -2.39 -1.17
N GLY A 73 -12.77 -1.50 -1.14
CA GLY A 73 -12.99 -0.06 -0.99
C GLY A 73 -13.59 0.33 0.37
N GLN A 74 -13.31 -0.47 1.40
CA GLN A 74 -13.90 -0.33 2.74
C GLN A 74 -12.86 0.09 3.78
N LEU A 75 -11.74 0.67 3.36
CA LEU A 75 -10.62 1.00 4.24
C LEU A 75 -11.02 1.95 5.39
N GLY A 76 -10.78 1.52 6.62
CA GLY A 76 -10.97 2.32 7.83
C GLY A 76 -9.74 3.18 8.17
N PRO A 77 -9.87 4.12 9.13
CA PRO A 77 -8.75 4.95 9.60
C PRO A 77 -7.58 4.16 10.19
N SER A 78 -7.90 3.09 10.92
CA SER A 78 -6.94 2.24 11.63
C SER A 78 -6.93 0.82 11.03
N SER A 79 -7.24 0.71 9.73
CA SER A 79 -7.21 -0.57 9.03
C SER A 79 -5.78 -0.91 8.62
N ASP A 80 -5.41 -2.17 8.82
CA ASP A 80 -4.23 -2.75 8.20
C ASP A 80 -4.38 -2.87 6.67
N LEU A 81 -3.25 -3.03 6.00
CA LEU A 81 -3.20 -3.32 4.56
C LEU A 81 -2.88 -4.80 4.33
N ASP A 82 -3.90 -5.53 3.89
CA ASP A 82 -3.72 -6.91 3.45
C ASP A 82 -3.20 -6.94 2.01
N LEU A 83 -1.97 -7.43 1.82
CA LEU A 83 -1.25 -7.35 0.55
C LEU A 83 -0.61 -8.68 0.20
N VAL A 84 -0.57 -9.02 -1.09
CA VAL A 84 0.06 -10.24 -1.60
C VAL A 84 0.92 -9.95 -2.83
N ILE A 85 2.05 -10.64 -2.94
CA ILE A 85 2.81 -10.72 -4.18
C ILE A 85 2.40 -12.02 -4.87
N ILE A 86 1.95 -11.91 -6.11
CA ILE A 86 1.60 -13.05 -6.97
C ILE A 86 2.64 -13.07 -8.08
N TYR A 87 3.28 -14.22 -8.31
CA TYR A 87 4.30 -14.35 -9.34
C TYR A 87 4.27 -15.73 -9.97
N GLU A 88 4.76 -15.82 -11.21
CA GLU A 88 4.97 -17.08 -11.90
C GLU A 88 6.39 -17.62 -11.58
N PRO A 89 6.55 -18.91 -11.25
CA PRO A 89 7.85 -19.47 -10.81
C PRO A 89 9.02 -19.35 -11.81
N ARG A 90 8.74 -19.04 -13.08
CA ARG A 90 9.77 -18.87 -14.13
C ARG A 90 10.15 -17.41 -14.37
N THR A 91 9.44 -16.45 -13.76
CA THR A 91 9.62 -15.02 -13.97
C THR A 91 10.77 -14.47 -13.15
N LEU A 92 10.82 -14.80 -11.85
CA LEU A 92 11.89 -14.42 -10.93
C LEU A 92 12.37 -15.66 -10.18
N ASN A 93 13.67 -15.70 -9.87
CA ASN A 93 14.18 -16.65 -8.90
C ASN A 93 13.96 -16.16 -7.45
N ASP A 94 14.18 -17.04 -6.47
CA ASP A 94 13.93 -16.75 -5.05
C ASP A 94 14.73 -15.54 -4.54
N GLN A 95 15.97 -15.35 -5.01
CA GLN A 95 16.79 -14.21 -4.60
C GLN A 95 16.20 -12.89 -5.11
N GLN A 96 15.80 -12.86 -6.38
CA GLN A 96 15.16 -11.70 -7.01
C GLN A 96 13.82 -11.38 -6.36
N LEU A 97 13.00 -12.40 -6.10
CA LEU A 97 11.72 -12.24 -5.42
C LEU A 97 11.90 -11.67 -4.01
N ASN A 98 12.86 -12.20 -3.23
CA ASN A 98 13.15 -11.70 -1.89
C ASN A 98 13.65 -10.26 -1.89
N GLU A 99 14.49 -9.89 -2.86
CA GLU A 99 14.98 -8.52 -2.99
C GLU A 99 13.81 -7.54 -3.24
N LEU A 100 12.94 -7.86 -4.20
CA LEU A 100 11.76 -7.05 -4.50
C LEU A 100 10.79 -7.00 -3.30
N ALA A 101 10.53 -8.13 -2.67
CA ALA A 101 9.68 -8.23 -1.49
C ALA A 101 10.18 -7.33 -0.36
N ASN A 102 11.49 -7.34 -0.07
CA ASN A 102 12.08 -6.46 0.94
C ASN A 102 11.90 -4.98 0.62
N LYS A 103 12.00 -4.59 -0.67
CA LYS A 103 11.76 -3.21 -1.10
C LYS A 103 10.30 -2.76 -0.94
N LEU A 104 9.36 -3.69 -0.82
CA LEU A 104 7.94 -3.40 -0.55
C LEU A 104 7.63 -3.45 0.96
N TRP A 105 8.06 -4.52 1.64
CA TRP A 105 7.64 -4.81 3.01
C TRP A 105 8.27 -3.90 4.06
N TYR A 106 9.57 -3.62 3.97
CA TYR A 106 10.22 -2.76 4.97
C TYR A 106 9.60 -1.36 5.00
N PRO A 107 9.42 -0.64 3.86
CA PRO A 107 8.74 0.65 3.89
C PRO A 107 7.30 0.58 4.43
N LEU A 108 6.57 -0.51 4.20
CA LEU A 108 5.22 -0.69 4.75
C LEU A 108 5.24 -0.94 6.25
N TRP A 109 6.14 -1.78 6.77
CA TRP A 109 6.29 -1.99 8.20
C TRP A 109 6.76 -0.71 8.92
N ASP A 110 7.63 0.07 8.27
CA ASP A 110 8.15 1.32 8.79
C ASP A 110 7.15 2.50 8.65
N SER A 111 6.06 2.32 7.91
CA SER A 111 5.07 3.38 7.64
C SER A 111 4.24 3.80 8.86
N GLY A 112 4.35 3.05 9.96
CA GLY A 112 3.54 3.22 11.17
C GLY A 112 2.12 2.69 11.03
N LEU A 113 1.85 1.78 10.09
CA LEU A 113 0.64 0.94 10.09
C LEU A 113 0.80 -0.16 11.15
N ASP A 114 0.61 0.20 12.42
CA ASP A 114 0.62 -0.71 13.59
C ASP A 114 -0.74 -0.77 14.31
#